data_AF-A0A7W1ET14-F1
#
_entry.id   AF-A0A7W1ET14-F1
#
_cell.length_a   1.000
_cell.length_b   1.000
_cell.length_c   1.000
_cell.angle_alpha   90.00
_cell.angle_beta   90.00
_cell.angle_gamma   90.00
#
_symmetry.space_group_name_H-M   'P 1'
#
loop_
_entity.id
_entity.type
_entity.pdbx_description
1 polymer ?
#
loop_
_entity_poly.entity_id
_entity_poly.type
_entity_poly.pdbx_seq_one_letter_code
_entity_poly.pdbx_strand_id
1 'polypeptide(L)'
;MKTNLKLFFLGIFITMSFFSFSQDWSKIKIDPAKEKQFEPYVEFRHGGGSVYQTWKTNNKFQYVKEMWYYSESFYIKRNHTTSGETMNEAAIDISRFESNRKATEESIVVIPGFKDAIVLLPTNKLIYKP
;
A
#
# COMPACT_ATOMS: atom_id res chain seq x y z
N MET A 1 37.43 43.11 4.66
CA MET A 1 36.16 42.56 5.18
C MET A 1 36.23 41.04 5.12
N LYS A 2 36.42 40.34 6.25
CA LYS A 2 36.35 38.87 6.28
C LYS A 2 34.88 38.49 6.36
N THR A 3 34.26 38.17 5.24
CA THR A 3 32.91 37.62 5.20
C THR A 3 32.90 36.32 6.00
N ASN A 4 32.15 36.30 7.11
CA ASN A 4 31.99 35.13 7.96
C ASN A 4 31.20 34.07 7.18
N LEU A 5 31.90 33.27 6.38
CA LEU A 5 31.37 32.18 5.58
C LEU A 5 30.45 31.24 6.38
N LYS A 6 30.71 31.09 7.69
CA LYS A 6 29.88 30.35 8.64
C LYS A 6 28.45 30.90 8.78
N LEU A 7 28.27 32.22 8.77
CA LEU A 7 26.95 32.87 8.85
C LEU A 7 26.14 32.70 7.56
N PHE A 8 26.83 32.66 6.41
CA PHE A 8 26.20 32.40 5.11
C PHE A 8 25.66 30.97 5.02
N PHE A 9 26.45 29.97 5.46
CA PHE A 9 25.99 28.58 5.50
C PHE A 9 24.86 28.34 6.51
N LEU A 10 24.87 29.03 7.65
CA LEU A 10 23.79 28.94 8.64
C LEU A 10 22.47 29.48 8.07
N GLY A 11 22.50 30.58 7.30
CA GLY A 11 21.33 31.13 6.61
C GLY A 11 20.76 30.20 5.54
N ILE A 12 21.62 29.47 4.82
CA ILE A 12 21.19 28.49 3.83
C ILE A 12 20.55 27.26 4.49
N PHE A 13 21.11 26.76 5.59
CA PHE A 13 20.54 25.61 6.29
C PHE A 13 19.16 25.90 6.87
N ILE A 14 18.95 27.10 7.44
CA ILE A 14 17.65 27.50 8.00
C ILE A 14 16.59 27.61 6.90
N THR A 15 16.93 28.16 5.74
CA THR A 15 15.98 28.28 4.62
C THR A 15 15.64 26.95 3.97
N MET A 16 16.58 25.99 3.91
CA MET A 16 16.30 24.64 3.41
C MET A 16 15.36 23.84 4.32
N SER A 17 15.40 24.05 5.64
CA SER A 17 14.46 23.38 6.58
C SER A 17 12.99 23.84 6.46
N PHE A 18 12.70 24.94 5.75
CA PHE A 18 11.32 25.40 5.50
C PHE A 18 10.71 24.90 4.18
N PHE A 19 11.49 24.25 3.32
CA PHE A 19 10.93 23.53 2.17
C PHE A 19 10.32 22.21 2.65
N SER A 20 9.19 22.32 3.33
CA SER A 20 8.25 21.21 3.43
C SER A 20 7.86 20.85 2.00
N PHE A 21 8.40 19.75 1.48
CA PHE A 21 7.89 19.12 0.27
C PHE A 21 6.44 18.73 0.54
N SER A 22 5.51 19.64 0.25
CA SER A 22 4.11 19.29 0.09
C SER A 22 4.03 18.47 -1.20
N GLN A 23 4.08 17.13 -1.08
CA GLN A 23 3.75 16.27 -2.20
C GLN A 23 2.33 16.65 -2.67
N ASP A 24 2.21 17.09 -3.91
CA ASP A 24 0.93 17.38 -4.53
C ASP A 24 0.24 16.05 -4.90
N TRP A 25 -0.42 15.44 -3.92
CA TRP A 25 -1.07 14.13 -4.05
C TRP A 25 -2.29 14.15 -4.98
N SER A 26 -2.74 15.33 -5.44
CA SER A 26 -3.78 15.43 -6.48
C SER A 26 -3.36 14.77 -7.80
N LYS A 27 -2.05 14.55 -7.98
CA LYS A 27 -1.45 13.93 -9.15
C LYS A 27 -1.21 12.43 -9.03
N ILE A 28 -1.43 11.84 -7.85
CA ILE A 28 -1.21 10.40 -7.66
C ILE A 28 -2.42 9.67 -8.19
N LYS A 29 -2.22 9.07 -9.36
CA LYS A 29 -3.20 8.23 -10.04
C LYS A 29 -2.90 6.78 -9.67
N ILE A 30 -3.88 6.15 -9.04
CA ILE A 30 -3.91 4.70 -8.91
C ILE A 30 -4.18 4.13 -10.30
N ASP A 31 -3.57 3.00 -10.63
CA ASP A 31 -3.88 2.27 -11.86
C ASP A 31 -5.38 1.93 -11.87
N PRO A 32 -6.17 2.38 -12.86
CA PRO A 32 -7.60 2.09 -12.93
C PRO A 32 -7.95 0.60 -12.90
N ALA A 33 -7.07 -0.27 -13.42
CA ALA A 33 -7.28 -1.72 -13.39
C ALA A 33 -7.19 -2.26 -11.95
N LYS A 34 -6.18 -1.79 -11.20
CA LYS A 34 -6.00 -2.15 -9.79
C LYS A 34 -7.09 -1.55 -8.91
N GLU A 35 -7.49 -0.30 -9.19
CA GLU A 35 -8.61 0.34 -8.51
C GLU A 35 -9.87 -0.51 -8.67
N LYS A 36 -10.26 -0.84 -9.90
CA LYS A 36 -11.42 -1.70 -10.16
C LYS A 36 -11.35 -3.07 -9.49
N GLN A 37 -10.15 -3.66 -9.39
CA GLN A 37 -9.96 -4.97 -8.80
C GLN A 37 -10.08 -4.96 -7.27
N PHE A 38 -9.50 -3.96 -6.58
CA PHE A 38 -9.37 -3.96 -5.12
C PHE A 38 -10.32 -2.98 -4.40
N GLU A 39 -10.93 -2.03 -5.12
CA GLU A 39 -11.91 -1.10 -4.55
C GLU A 39 -13.06 -1.79 -3.82
N PRO A 40 -13.69 -2.87 -4.33
CA PRO A 40 -14.78 -3.54 -3.61
C PRO A 40 -14.39 -3.99 -2.20
N TYR A 41 -13.13 -4.38 -2.03
CA TYR A 41 -12.61 -4.80 -0.74
C TYR A 41 -12.38 -3.60 0.21
N VAL A 42 -11.82 -2.50 -0.30
CA VAL A 42 -11.64 -1.26 0.48
C VAL A 42 -13.01 -0.68 0.87
N GLU A 43 -13.97 -0.71 -0.04
CA GLU A 43 -15.35 -0.31 0.22
C GLU A 43 -15.97 -1.09 1.38
N PHE A 44 -15.83 -2.43 1.36
CA PHE A 44 -16.34 -3.30 2.43
C PHE A 44 -15.75 -2.96 3.81
N ARG A 45 -14.45 -2.63 3.87
CA ARG A 45 -13.75 -2.25 5.11
C ARG A 45 -14.24 -0.93 5.71
N HIS A 46 -14.74 -0.01 4.89
CA HIS A 46 -15.12 1.34 5.29
C HIS A 46 -16.63 1.58 5.24
N GLY A 47 -17.43 0.52 5.45
CA GLY A 47 -18.87 0.59 5.69
C GLY A 47 -19.75 0.58 4.44
N GLY A 48 -19.17 0.50 3.24
CA GLY A 48 -19.91 0.38 1.97
C GLY A 48 -20.66 1.63 1.52
N GLY A 49 -21.08 1.65 0.24
CA GLY A 49 -22.04 2.59 -0.30
C GLY A 49 -21.70 4.05 -0.05
N SER A 50 -22.67 4.82 0.47
CA SER A 50 -22.50 6.26 0.73
C SER A 50 -21.48 6.59 1.83
N VAL A 51 -21.30 5.68 2.81
CA VAL A 51 -20.33 5.84 3.89
C VAL A 51 -18.92 5.78 3.32
N TYR A 52 -18.66 4.78 2.46
CA TYR A 52 -17.37 4.64 1.77
C TYR A 52 -17.06 5.85 0.88
N GLN A 53 -18.01 6.36 0.09
CA GLN A 53 -17.77 7.53 -0.77
C GLN A 53 -17.42 8.79 0.04
N THR A 54 -18.10 8.99 1.18
CA THR A 54 -17.79 10.08 2.12
C THR A 54 -16.40 9.91 2.71
N TRP A 55 -16.07 8.70 3.15
CA TRP A 55 -14.75 8.37 3.70
C TRP A 55 -13.65 8.57 2.66
N LYS A 56 -13.81 8.05 1.43
CA LYS A 56 -12.85 8.18 0.32
C LYS A 56 -12.57 9.65 0.00
N THR A 57 -13.60 10.49 0.04
CA THR A 57 -13.49 11.93 -0.20
C THR A 57 -12.73 12.64 0.92
N ASN A 58 -13.02 12.30 2.18
CA ASN A 58 -12.40 12.92 3.35
C ASN A 58 -11.00 12.38 3.66
N ASN A 59 -10.67 11.17 3.20
CA ASN A 59 -9.46 10.44 3.55
C ASN A 59 -8.65 10.01 2.32
N LYS A 60 -8.55 10.88 1.30
CA LYS A 60 -7.86 10.57 0.02
C LYS A 60 -6.47 9.96 0.20
N PHE A 61 -5.70 10.47 1.16
CA PHE A 61 -4.36 9.95 1.45
C PHE A 61 -4.41 8.51 1.97
N GLN A 62 -5.30 8.25 2.93
CA GLN A 62 -5.46 6.91 3.48
C GLN A 62 -5.97 5.94 2.41
N TYR A 63 -6.91 6.37 1.58
CA TYR A 63 -7.41 5.60 0.45
C TYR A 63 -6.27 5.15 -0.48
N VAL A 64 -5.42 6.07 -0.92
CA VAL A 64 -4.29 5.74 -1.81
C VAL A 64 -3.32 4.75 -1.15
N LYS A 65 -2.99 4.94 0.14
CA LYS A 65 -2.11 4.02 0.86
C LYS A 65 -2.70 2.61 0.97
N GLU A 66 -3.98 2.52 1.29
CA GLU A 66 -4.69 1.25 1.39
C GLU A 66 -4.77 0.56 0.03
N MET A 67 -5.14 1.29 -1.02
CA MET A 67 -5.17 0.77 -2.38
C MET A 67 -3.80 0.24 -2.83
N TRP A 68 -2.73 1.02 -2.60
CA TRP A 68 -1.37 0.58 -2.90
C TRP A 68 -1.01 -0.70 -2.16
N TYR A 69 -1.36 -0.76 -0.88
CA TYR A 69 -1.07 -1.90 -0.05
C TYR A 69 -1.80 -3.16 -0.53
N TYR A 70 -3.08 -3.07 -0.88
CA TYR A 70 -3.80 -4.23 -1.42
C TYR A 70 -3.34 -4.61 -2.83
N SER A 71 -2.89 -3.64 -3.65
CA SER A 71 -2.47 -3.93 -5.02
C SER A 71 -1.04 -4.44 -5.16
N GLU A 72 -0.15 -4.08 -4.22
CA GLU A 72 1.31 -4.31 -4.33
C GLU A 72 1.93 -5.11 -3.18
N SER A 73 1.23 -5.39 -2.08
CA SER A 73 1.88 -6.08 -0.93
C SER A 73 1.96 -7.61 -1.09
N PHE A 74 1.30 -8.18 -2.09
CA PHE A 74 1.26 -9.62 -2.33
C PHE A 74 1.00 -9.94 -3.80
N TYR A 75 1.19 -11.20 -4.16
CA TYR A 75 0.72 -11.75 -5.43
C TYR A 75 0.20 -13.18 -5.24
N ILE A 76 -0.55 -13.69 -6.22
CA ILE A 76 -1.04 -15.07 -6.19
C ILE A 76 -0.16 -15.98 -7.03
N LYS A 77 0.40 -17.00 -6.37
CA LYS A 77 1.05 -18.12 -7.06
C LYS A 77 0.00 -19.12 -7.51
N ARG A 78 -0.29 -19.11 -8.80
CA ARG A 78 -1.29 -19.99 -9.42
C ARG A 78 -0.83 -21.45 -9.44
N ASN A 79 -1.76 -22.38 -9.21
CA ASN A 79 -1.52 -23.83 -9.21
C ASN A 79 -0.34 -24.24 -8.31
N HIS A 80 -0.31 -23.69 -7.09
CA HIS A 80 0.66 -24.11 -6.08
C HIS A 80 0.49 -25.59 -5.70
N THR A 81 -0.76 -26.07 -5.70
CA THR A 81 -1.11 -27.48 -5.58
C THR A 81 -1.86 -27.95 -6.83
N THR A 82 -2.06 -29.26 -6.95
CA THR A 82 -2.73 -29.90 -8.10
C THR A 82 -4.26 -29.91 -8.02
N SER A 83 -4.85 -29.54 -6.87
CA SER A 83 -6.28 -29.67 -6.61
C SER A 83 -6.82 -28.51 -5.76
N GLY A 84 -8.10 -28.19 -5.93
CA GLY A 84 -8.78 -27.08 -5.25
C GLY A 84 -9.28 -25.99 -6.20
N GLU A 85 -9.96 -25.00 -5.63
CA GLU A 85 -10.53 -23.87 -6.37
C GLU A 85 -9.49 -22.79 -6.70
N THR A 86 -9.75 -22.01 -7.75
CA THR A 86 -8.95 -20.84 -8.10
C THR A 86 -9.31 -19.67 -7.18
N MET A 87 -8.30 -19.01 -6.62
CA MET A 87 -8.51 -17.93 -5.67
C MET A 87 -8.88 -16.62 -6.39
N ASN A 88 -9.92 -15.93 -5.89
CA ASN A 88 -10.29 -14.59 -6.34
C ASN A 88 -9.53 -13.52 -5.54
N GLU A 89 -8.57 -12.86 -6.19
CA GLU A 89 -7.72 -11.82 -5.60
C GLU A 89 -8.49 -10.65 -5.00
N ALA A 90 -9.61 -10.26 -5.62
CA ALA A 90 -10.42 -9.12 -5.21
C ALA A 90 -11.14 -9.33 -3.86
N ALA A 91 -11.23 -10.58 -3.40
CA ALA A 91 -11.90 -10.95 -2.15
C ALA A 91 -10.93 -11.20 -0.98
N ILE A 92 -9.62 -11.06 -1.21
CA ILE A 92 -8.61 -11.39 -0.22
C ILE A 92 -8.34 -10.20 0.69
N ASP A 93 -8.66 -10.37 1.98
CA ASP A 93 -8.14 -9.50 3.02
C ASP A 93 -6.70 -9.90 3.36
N ILE A 94 -5.73 -9.23 2.73
CA ILE A 94 -4.31 -9.51 2.99
C ILE A 94 -3.89 -9.17 4.42
N SER A 95 -4.60 -8.27 5.10
CA SER A 95 -4.27 -7.85 6.47
C SER A 95 -4.38 -8.99 7.49
N ARG A 96 -5.19 -10.01 7.18
CA ARG A 96 -5.33 -11.22 8.00
C ARG A 96 -4.07 -12.10 8.04
N PHE A 97 -3.15 -11.88 7.11
CA PHE A 97 -1.96 -12.71 6.96
C PHE A 97 -0.67 -11.99 7.36
N GLU A 98 -0.77 -10.76 7.89
CA GLU A 98 0.41 -9.96 8.23
C GLU A 98 1.33 -10.60 9.27
N SER A 99 0.77 -11.38 10.19
CA SER A 99 1.58 -12.14 11.16
C SER A 99 2.53 -13.15 10.50
N ASN A 100 2.22 -13.57 9.27
CA ASN A 100 3.05 -14.50 8.52
C ASN A 100 4.10 -13.79 7.66
N ARG A 101 4.03 -12.45 7.54
CA ARG A 101 4.95 -11.67 6.72
C ARG A 101 6.33 -11.65 7.36
N LYS A 102 7.34 -11.96 6.55
CA LYS A 102 8.74 -11.95 6.98
C LYS A 102 9.40 -10.62 6.61
N ALA A 103 10.45 -10.26 7.35
CA ALA A 103 11.11 -8.97 7.17
C ALA A 103 11.86 -8.86 5.83
N THR A 104 12.50 -9.97 5.39
CA THR A 104 13.51 -9.95 4.32
C THR A 104 13.22 -10.91 3.17
N GLU A 105 12.34 -11.89 3.34
CA GLU A 105 12.00 -12.87 2.32
C GLU A 105 10.48 -13.01 2.12
N GLU A 106 10.08 -13.59 0.99
CA GLU A 106 8.68 -13.87 0.71
C GLU A 106 8.11 -14.92 1.68
N SER A 107 6.83 -14.78 2.02
CA SER A 107 6.11 -15.75 2.83
C SER A 107 4.95 -16.34 2.04
N ILE A 108 4.82 -17.66 2.07
CA ILE A 108 3.79 -18.39 1.33
C ILE A 108 2.70 -18.79 2.31
N VAL A 109 1.47 -18.38 2.03
CA VAL A 109 0.27 -18.74 2.77
C VAL A 109 -0.61 -19.61 1.89
N VAL A 110 -0.81 -20.85 2.35
CA VAL A 110 -1.69 -21.82 1.68
C VAL A 110 -3.03 -21.82 2.40
N ILE A 111 -4.11 -21.57 1.65
CA ILE A 111 -5.48 -21.59 2.19
C ILE A 111 -6.11 -22.93 1.84
N PRO A 112 -6.65 -23.68 2.83
CA PRO A 112 -7.35 -24.93 2.57
C PRO A 112 -8.48 -24.76 1.54
N GLY A 113 -8.59 -25.71 0.60
CA GLY A 113 -9.61 -25.70 -0.46
C GLY A 113 -9.21 -24.96 -1.74
N PHE A 114 -8.16 -24.14 -1.70
CA PHE A 114 -7.64 -23.45 -2.89
C PHE A 114 -6.40 -24.14 -3.44
N LYS A 115 -6.28 -24.18 -4.77
CA LYS A 115 -5.07 -24.68 -5.45
C LYS A 115 -3.97 -23.63 -5.57
N ASP A 116 -4.32 -22.37 -5.34
CA ASP A 116 -3.42 -21.23 -5.40
C ASP A 116 -2.87 -20.90 -4.01
N ALA A 117 -1.72 -20.22 -3.96
CA ALA A 117 -1.15 -19.71 -2.71
C ALA A 117 -0.98 -18.19 -2.76
N ILE A 118 -1.14 -17.56 -1.60
CA ILE A 118 -0.84 -16.15 -1.42
C ILE A 118 0.65 -16.03 -1.13
N VAL A 119 1.34 -15.17 -1.87
CA VAL A 119 2.74 -14.84 -1.61
C VAL A 119 2.84 -13.41 -1.11
N LEU A 120 3.23 -13.26 0.16
CA LEU A 120 3.45 -11.98 0.80
C LEU A 120 4.85 -11.49 0.48
N LEU A 121 4.96 -10.26 -0.04
CA LEU A 121 6.25 -9.61 -0.21
C LEU A 121 6.89 -9.28 1.15
N PRO A 122 8.22 -9.28 1.27
CA PRO A 122 8.87 -8.96 2.54
C PRO A 122 8.62 -7.53 2.98
N THR A 123 8.57 -7.30 4.30
CA THR A 123 8.28 -6.00 4.90
C THR A 123 9.23 -4.89 4.44
N ASN A 124 10.49 -5.21 4.14
CA ASN A 124 11.48 -4.25 3.65
C ASN A 124 11.25 -3.81 2.19
N LYS A 125 10.37 -4.46 1.44
CA LYS A 125 9.97 -4.09 0.08
C LYS A 125 8.63 -3.35 0.02
N LEU A 126 7.92 -3.22 1.14
CA LEU A 126 6.63 -2.53 1.19
C LEU A 126 6.80 -1.02 1.28
N ILE A 127 6.06 -0.29 0.45
CA ILE A 127 6.00 1.18 0.47
C ILE A 127 5.13 1.68 1.64
N TYR A 128 4.09 0.94 1.98
CA TYR A 128 3.19 1.22 3.10
C TYR A 128 3.05 0.00 4.01
N LYS A 129 2.96 0.26 5.32
CA LYS A 129 2.63 -0.72 6.36
C LYS A 129 1.33 -0.26 7.01
N PRO A 130 0.29 -1.11 7.05
CA PRO A 130 -0.99 -0.76 7.66
C PRO A 130 -0.89 -0.55 9.17
#